data_AF-A0A7X5R0I3-F1
#
_entry.id   AF-A0A7X5R0I3-F1
#
_cell.length_a   1.000
_cell.length_b   1.000
_cell.length_c   1.000
_cell.angle_alpha   90.00
_cell.angle_beta   90.00
_cell.angle_gamma   90.00
#
_symmetry.space_group_name_H-M   'P 1'
#
loop_
_entity.id
_entity.type
_entity.pdbx_description
1 polymer ?
#
loop_
_entity_poly.entity_id
_entity_poly.type
_entity_poly.pdbx_seq_one_letter_code
_entity_poly.pdbx_strand_id
1 'polypeptide(L)'
;MNFITQLKPAETAADSFTEVFGDSLIIWAILGVELFFWLFLIGGLLARYVLKRRRLSTVLLIGVPVLDLVLVSLVVIDLHGGAIPNMSHVLAVLYLGFTVGFGHNIITKADAWFAVRFAGATQQVRPKNGPAYVREQWNDWLRMLTLWAICVPVLLIMKTLTTGWGDVELTFAGILNGDGFDHLFSTARILTIVVAIWFVAGPVYAVLFRSAPEQREQREQREQREQREQREQREQRR
;
A
#
# COMPACT_ATOMS: atom_id res chain seq x y z
N MET A 1 -22.02 18.04 40.10
CA MET A 1 -20.76 18.77 40.39
C MET A 1 -19.65 17.71 40.50
N ASN A 2 -18.79 17.37 39.54
CA ASN A 2 -18.54 17.77 38.16
C ASN A 2 -18.08 16.50 37.42
N PHE A 3 -18.83 16.08 36.41
CA PHE A 3 -18.52 14.92 35.56
C PHE A 3 -17.89 15.36 34.22
N ILE A 4 -17.46 16.63 34.13
CA ILE A 4 -17.00 17.29 32.89
C ILE A 4 -15.65 18.02 33.14
N THR A 5 -14.67 17.38 33.78
CA THR A 5 -13.33 17.98 33.93
C THR A 5 -12.21 16.92 33.92
N GLN A 6 -12.26 16.02 32.94
CA GLN A 6 -11.15 15.15 32.53
C GLN A 6 -10.94 15.23 31.01
N LEU A 7 -11.22 16.40 30.42
CA LEU A 7 -10.62 16.75 29.13
C LEU A 7 -9.18 17.17 29.42
N LYS A 8 -8.30 16.18 29.51
CA LYS A 8 -6.86 16.35 29.38
C LYS A 8 -6.62 17.00 28.01
N PRO A 9 -6.26 18.29 27.93
CA PRO A 9 -6.15 19.00 26.66
C PRO A 9 -4.95 18.46 25.88
N ALA A 10 -4.94 18.69 24.57
CA ALA A 10 -4.08 18.09 23.54
C ALA A 10 -2.54 18.10 23.77
N GLU A 11 -2.04 18.69 24.87
CA GLU A 11 -0.63 18.67 25.26
C GLU A 11 -0.09 17.23 25.34
N THR A 12 -0.84 16.28 25.89
CA THR A 12 -0.28 14.94 26.08
C THR A 12 -0.19 14.09 24.83
N ALA A 13 -0.95 14.43 23.78
CA ALA A 13 -0.78 13.77 22.50
C ALA A 13 0.52 14.23 21.85
N ALA A 14 0.80 15.54 21.87
CA ALA A 14 2.04 16.10 21.37
C ALA A 14 3.25 15.60 22.17
N ASP A 15 3.15 15.57 23.50
CA ASP A 15 4.22 15.06 24.38
C ASP A 15 4.44 13.55 24.19
N SER A 16 3.38 12.75 24.07
CA SER A 16 3.52 11.31 23.79
C SER A 16 4.09 11.06 22.38
N PHE A 17 3.76 11.92 21.41
CA PHE A 17 4.28 11.81 20.07
C PHE A 17 5.78 12.14 20.08
N THR A 18 6.19 13.25 20.67
CA THR A 18 7.62 13.61 20.78
C THR A 18 8.40 12.61 21.64
N GLU A 19 7.78 11.98 22.64
CA GLU A 19 8.39 10.89 23.44
C GLU A 19 8.59 9.60 22.61
N VAL A 20 7.60 9.19 21.80
CA VAL A 20 7.68 7.99 20.95
C VAL A 20 8.59 8.19 19.75
N PHE A 21 8.63 9.39 19.20
CA PHE A 21 9.27 9.71 17.92
C PHE A 21 10.59 10.47 18.07
N GLY A 22 10.88 11.04 19.25
CA GLY A 22 12.03 11.91 19.53
C GLY A 22 12.05 13.16 18.66
N ASP A 23 13.01 14.06 18.91
CA ASP A 23 13.38 15.13 17.96
C ASP A 23 14.15 14.56 16.74
N SER A 24 13.70 13.41 16.23
CA SER A 24 14.39 12.66 15.18
C SER A 24 14.24 13.39 13.85
N LEU A 25 15.35 13.93 13.34
CA LEU A 25 15.45 14.62 12.05
C LEU A 25 14.82 13.82 10.89
N ILE A 26 14.85 12.49 10.98
CA ILE A 26 14.24 11.55 10.03
C ILE A 26 12.74 11.80 9.83
N ILE A 27 11.98 12.11 10.87
CA ILE A 27 10.52 12.27 10.75
C ILE A 27 10.20 13.55 10.00
N TRP A 28 10.92 14.62 10.31
CA TRP A 28 10.82 15.87 9.56
C TRP A 28 11.22 15.68 8.09
N ALA A 29 12.23 14.85 7.82
CA ALA A 29 12.60 14.47 6.46
C ALA A 29 11.48 13.69 5.74
N ILE A 30 10.87 12.69 6.40
CA ILE A 30 9.73 11.93 5.85
C ILE A 30 8.55 12.85 5.56
N LEU A 31 8.15 13.69 6.52
CA LEU A 31 7.04 14.63 6.36
C LEU A 31 7.32 15.65 5.25
N GLY A 32 8.55 16.14 5.16
CA GLY A 32 8.97 17.05 4.09
C GLY A 32 8.86 16.38 2.73
N VAL A 33 9.40 15.17 2.58
CA VAL A 33 9.33 14.41 1.34
C VAL A 33 7.90 14.06 0.97
N GLU A 34 7.06 13.69 1.93
CA GLU A 34 5.64 13.44 1.69
C GLU A 34 4.93 14.69 1.17
N LEU A 35 5.17 15.84 1.80
CA LEU A 35 4.60 17.11 1.35
C LEU A 35 5.06 17.45 -0.08
N PHE A 36 6.35 17.34 -0.36
CA PHE A 36 6.87 17.58 -1.70
C PHE A 36 6.31 16.59 -2.71
N PHE A 37 6.19 15.30 -2.37
CA PHE A 37 5.58 14.29 -3.22
C PHE A 37 4.18 14.72 -3.66
N TRP A 38 3.32 15.12 -2.72
CA TRP A 38 1.97 15.59 -3.04
C TRP A 38 1.99 16.86 -3.89
N LEU A 39 2.90 17.79 -3.62
CA LEU A 39 3.07 19.02 -4.40
C LEU A 39 3.51 18.73 -5.84
N PHE A 40 4.50 17.85 -6.05
CA PHE A 40 4.98 17.45 -7.37
C PHE A 40 3.93 16.64 -8.13
N LEU A 41 3.22 15.72 -7.46
CA LEU A 41 2.18 14.92 -8.06
C LEU A 41 0.99 15.79 -8.48
N ILE A 42 0.37 16.52 -7.54
CA ILE A 42 -0.79 17.36 -7.83
C ILE A 42 -0.39 18.46 -8.82
N GLY A 43 0.75 19.13 -8.61
CA GLY A 43 1.24 20.16 -9.51
C GLY A 43 1.52 19.63 -10.93
N GLY A 44 2.12 18.44 -11.04
CA GLY A 44 2.43 17.80 -12.31
C GLY A 44 1.16 17.40 -13.08
N LEU A 45 0.13 16.90 -12.39
CA LEU A 45 -1.15 16.57 -13.00
C LEU A 45 -1.94 17.83 -13.37
N LEU A 46 -1.94 18.86 -12.52
CA LEU A 46 -2.58 20.15 -12.83
C LEU A 46 -1.94 20.79 -14.07
N ALA A 47 -0.62 20.77 -14.18
CA ALA A 47 0.10 21.26 -15.35
C ALA A 47 -0.26 20.48 -16.63
N ARG A 48 -0.49 19.16 -16.51
CA ARG A 48 -0.85 18.29 -17.63
C ARG A 48 -2.28 18.51 -18.12
N TYR A 49 -3.25 18.59 -17.22
CA TYR A 49 -4.67 18.59 -17.56
C TYR A 49 -5.28 19.99 -17.62
N VAL A 50 -4.88 20.90 -16.73
CA VAL A 50 -5.39 22.29 -16.71
C VAL A 50 -4.57 23.18 -17.64
N LEU A 51 -3.23 23.15 -17.54
CA LEU A 51 -2.36 23.99 -18.37
C LEU A 51 -1.99 23.35 -19.72
N LYS A 52 -2.37 22.09 -19.97
CA LYS A 52 -2.04 21.30 -21.17
C LYS A 52 -0.53 21.26 -21.52
N ARG A 53 0.35 21.57 -20.57
CA ARG A 53 1.81 21.63 -20.77
C ARG A 53 2.48 20.32 -20.36
N ARG A 54 2.52 19.37 -21.29
CA ARG A 54 3.12 18.03 -21.10
C ARG A 54 4.57 18.07 -20.60
N ARG A 55 5.40 19.00 -21.08
CA ARG A 55 6.82 19.10 -20.67
C ARG A 55 6.99 19.48 -19.20
N LEU A 56 6.19 20.43 -18.69
CA LEU A 56 6.21 20.83 -17.27
C LEU A 56 5.75 19.69 -16.37
N SER A 57 4.71 18.96 -16.81
CA SER A 57 4.25 17.75 -16.12
C SER A 57 5.35 16.70 -16.03
N THR A 58 6.02 16.40 -17.14
CA THR A 58 7.12 15.42 -17.14
C THR A 58 8.27 15.82 -16.21
N VAL A 59 8.66 17.10 -16.20
CA VAL A 59 9.72 17.59 -15.30
C VAL A 59 9.30 17.49 -13.83
N LEU A 60 8.07 17.89 -13.48
CA LEU A 60 7.56 17.76 -12.12
C LEU A 60 7.46 16.29 -11.68
N LEU A 61 7.01 15.40 -12.56
CA LEU A 61 6.87 13.98 -12.25
C LEU A 61 8.22 13.25 -12.15
N ILE A 62 9.26 13.70 -12.86
CA ILE A 62 10.64 13.20 -12.66
C ILE A 62 11.24 13.71 -11.35
N GLY A 63 10.77 14.85 -10.82
CA GLY A 63 11.17 15.34 -9.49
C GLY A 63 10.83 14.37 -8.36
N VAL A 64 9.77 13.56 -8.53
CA VAL A 64 9.33 12.56 -7.54
C VAL A 64 10.39 11.49 -7.25
N PRO A 65 10.89 10.71 -8.23
CA PRO A 65 11.93 9.72 -7.96
C PRO A 65 13.26 10.36 -7.50
N VAL A 66 13.54 11.60 -7.90
CA VAL A 66 14.73 12.32 -7.42
C VAL A 66 14.63 12.62 -5.92
N LEU A 67 13.47 13.08 -5.44
CA LEU A 67 13.24 13.29 -4.01
C LEU A 67 13.32 11.99 -3.21
N ASP A 68 12.78 10.90 -3.76
CA ASP A 68 12.86 9.59 -3.13
C ASP A 68 14.33 9.15 -2.96
N LEU A 69 15.17 9.33 -3.98
CA LEU A 69 16.61 9.07 -3.89
C LEU A 69 17.33 9.94 -2.85
N VAL A 70 16.91 11.21 -2.70
CA VAL A 70 17.44 12.10 -1.65
C VAL A 70 17.04 11.58 -0.26
N LEU A 71 15.80 11.14 -0.07
CA LEU A 71 15.35 10.56 1.18
C LEU A 71 16.15 9.29 1.52
N VAL A 72 16.31 8.37 0.56
CA VAL A 72 17.11 7.16 0.75
C VAL A 72 18.53 7.52 1.16
N SER A 73 19.14 8.52 0.50
CA SER A 73 20.49 8.97 0.82
C SER A 73 20.59 9.55 2.23
N LEU A 74 19.61 10.36 2.66
CA LEU A 74 19.55 10.90 4.02
C LEU A 74 19.41 9.79 5.07
N VAL A 75 18.56 8.79 4.82
CA VAL A 75 18.39 7.64 5.72
C VAL A 75 19.69 6.83 5.83
N VAL A 76 20.40 6.61 4.72
CA VAL A 76 21.69 5.91 4.72
C VAL A 76 22.76 6.70 5.49
N ILE A 77 22.81 8.02 5.33
CA ILE A 77 23.74 8.89 6.06
C ILE A 77 23.43 8.87 7.55
N ASP A 78 22.15 8.95 7.92
CA ASP A 78 21.71 8.93 9.31
C ASP A 78 22.05 7.59 10.01
N LEU A 79 21.84 6.47 9.31
CA LEU A 79 22.25 5.14 9.77
C LEU A 79 23.77 5.00 9.93
N HIS A 80 24.56 5.62 9.04
CA HIS A 80 26.02 5.63 9.15
C HIS A 80 26.54 6.52 10.29
N GLY A 81 25.73 7.46 10.77
CA GLY A 81 26.04 8.37 11.89
C GLY A 81 25.98 7.72 13.27
N GLY A 82 25.57 6.45 13.38
CA GLY A 82 25.46 5.72 14.65
C GLY A 82 24.17 6.00 15.41
N ALA A 83 23.10 6.41 14.72
CA ALA A 83 21.79 6.62 15.33
C ALA A 83 21.26 5.31 15.95
N ILE A 84 20.76 5.40 17.19
CA ILE A 84 20.15 4.25 17.88
C ILE A 84 18.83 3.92 17.18
N PRO A 85 18.61 2.67 16.76
CA PRO A 85 17.39 2.28 16.05
C PRO A 85 16.15 2.46 16.93
N ASN A 86 15.37 3.50 16.63
CA ASN A 86 14.11 3.84 17.28
C ASN A 86 12.90 3.63 16.32
N MET A 87 11.66 3.81 16.79
CA MET A 87 10.42 3.71 16.01
C MET A 87 10.46 4.48 14.69
N SER A 88 11.11 5.64 14.68
CA SER A 88 11.30 6.48 13.50
C SER A 88 11.99 5.74 12.35
N HIS A 89 12.94 4.85 12.67
CA HIS A 89 13.65 4.05 11.66
C HIS A 89 12.75 2.95 11.08
N VAL A 90 11.95 2.30 11.93
CA VAL A 90 10.94 1.33 11.46
C VAL A 90 9.96 2.00 10.51
N LEU A 91 9.50 3.20 10.87
CA LEU A 91 8.57 3.98 10.05
C LEU A 91 9.22 4.40 8.72
N ALA A 92 10.49 4.80 8.73
CA ALA A 92 11.24 5.12 7.51
C ALA A 92 11.34 3.92 6.56
N VAL A 93 11.66 2.74 7.09
CA VAL A 93 11.77 1.50 6.30
C VAL A 93 10.42 1.07 5.74
N LEU A 94 9.35 1.18 6.53
CA LEU A 94 7.97 0.90 6.08
C LEU A 94 7.53 1.88 4.99
N TYR A 95 7.82 3.16 5.18
CA TYR A 95 7.51 4.21 4.21
C TYR A 95 8.21 3.94 2.88
N LEU A 96 9.51 3.63 2.91
CA LEU A 96 10.28 3.31 1.72
C LEU A 96 9.74 2.07 0.99
N GLY A 97 9.45 0.99 1.72
CA GLY A 97 8.86 -0.21 1.12
C GLY A 97 7.48 0.06 0.51
N PHE A 98 6.67 0.91 1.17
CA PHE A 98 5.37 1.31 0.64
C PHE A 98 5.49 2.13 -0.65
N THR A 99 6.39 3.11 -0.68
CA THR A 99 6.64 3.94 -1.86
C THR A 99 7.12 3.10 -3.04
N VAL A 100 8.05 2.17 -2.83
CA VAL A 100 8.53 1.29 -3.92
C VAL A 100 7.48 0.28 -4.36
N GLY A 101 6.75 -0.33 -3.42
CA GLY A 101 5.74 -1.35 -3.72
C GLY A 101 4.48 -0.78 -4.40
N PHE A 102 4.00 0.39 -3.94
CA PHE A 102 2.71 0.95 -4.35
C PHE A 102 2.80 2.26 -5.13
N GLY A 103 3.94 2.95 -5.12
CA GLY A 103 4.08 4.30 -5.69
C GLY A 103 3.67 4.39 -7.15
N HIS A 104 4.17 3.51 -8.01
CA HIS A 104 3.80 3.52 -9.44
C HIS A 104 2.29 3.35 -9.64
N ASN A 105 1.66 2.45 -8.89
CA ASN A 105 0.22 2.20 -8.98
C ASN A 105 -0.61 3.39 -8.51
N ILE A 106 -0.20 4.05 -7.43
CA ILE A 106 -0.87 5.26 -6.91
C ILE A 106 -0.82 6.36 -7.98
N ILE A 107 0.36 6.58 -8.59
CA ILE A 107 0.54 7.58 -9.64
C ILE A 107 -0.33 7.25 -10.86
N THR A 108 -0.32 6.00 -11.35
CA THR A 108 -1.15 5.59 -12.49
C THR A 108 -2.64 5.75 -12.21
N LYS A 109 -3.09 5.38 -11.00
CA LYS A 109 -4.50 5.53 -10.59
C LYS A 109 -4.90 7.00 -10.46
N ALA A 110 -4.03 7.84 -9.93
CA ALA A 110 -4.24 9.29 -9.87
C ALA A 110 -4.32 9.89 -11.29
N ASP A 111 -3.42 9.50 -12.19
CA ASP A 111 -3.43 9.96 -13.59
C ASP A 111 -4.72 9.53 -14.31
N ALA A 112 -5.15 8.28 -14.12
CA ALA A 112 -6.41 7.77 -14.68
C ALA A 112 -7.63 8.54 -14.15
N TRP A 113 -7.67 8.85 -12.85
CA TRP A 113 -8.76 9.64 -12.26
C TRP A 113 -8.81 11.06 -12.84
N PHE A 114 -7.66 11.72 -12.97
CA PHE A 114 -7.59 13.04 -13.61
C PHE A 114 -7.96 12.98 -15.09
N ALA A 115 -7.59 11.92 -15.81
CA ALA A 115 -7.97 11.72 -17.20
C ALA A 115 -9.49 11.62 -17.37
N VAL A 116 -10.18 10.88 -16.50
CA VAL A 116 -11.65 10.80 -16.50
C VAL A 116 -12.26 12.15 -16.17
N ARG A 117 -11.74 12.84 -15.14
CA ARG A 117 -12.33 14.08 -14.61
C ARG A 117 -12.12 15.32 -15.48
N PHE A 118 -10.98 15.43 -16.16
CA PHE A 118 -10.55 16.64 -16.87
C PHE A 118 -10.29 16.43 -18.37
N ALA A 119 -10.09 15.20 -18.83
CA ALA A 119 -9.84 14.89 -20.25
C ALA A 119 -10.96 14.08 -20.92
N GLY A 120 -12.06 13.79 -20.22
CA GLY A 120 -13.19 13.04 -20.76
C GLY A 120 -12.87 11.58 -21.08
N ALA A 121 -11.84 11.00 -20.45
CA ALA A 121 -11.56 9.58 -20.59
C ALA A 121 -12.70 8.74 -20.00
N THR A 122 -12.96 7.57 -20.59
CA THR A 122 -13.96 6.65 -20.06
C THR A 122 -13.42 5.92 -18.82
N GLN A 123 -14.26 5.78 -17.79
CA GLN A 123 -13.88 5.06 -16.58
C GLN A 123 -13.65 3.59 -16.92
N GLN A 124 -12.44 3.08 -16.66
CA GLN A 124 -12.16 1.66 -16.77
C GLN A 124 -12.96 0.92 -15.67
N VAL A 125 -13.94 0.13 -16.08
CA VAL A 125 -14.70 -0.74 -15.18
C VAL A 125 -13.77 -1.87 -14.72
N ARG A 126 -13.52 -1.98 -13.41
CA ARG A 126 -12.70 -3.07 -12.89
C ARG A 126 -13.39 -4.41 -13.15
N PRO A 127 -12.66 -5.42 -13.68
CA PRO A 127 -13.23 -6.73 -13.91
C PRO A 127 -13.64 -7.35 -12.58
N LYS A 128 -14.90 -7.79 -12.47
CA LYS A 128 -15.43 -8.36 -11.21
C LYS A 128 -15.10 -9.84 -11.06
N ASN A 129 -14.99 -10.55 -12.18
CA ASN A 129 -14.76 -12.00 -12.26
C ASN A 129 -13.83 -12.34 -13.43
N GLY A 130 -13.36 -13.58 -13.47
CA GLY A 130 -12.59 -14.13 -14.58
C GLY A 130 -11.08 -13.92 -14.47
N PRO A 131 -10.32 -14.32 -15.52
CA PRO A 131 -8.85 -14.32 -15.48
C PRO A 131 -8.25 -12.91 -15.36
N ALA A 132 -8.96 -11.86 -15.77
CA ALA A 132 -8.51 -10.48 -15.60
C ALA A 132 -8.53 -10.03 -14.12
N TYR A 133 -9.58 -10.41 -13.38
CA TYR A 133 -9.67 -10.16 -11.93
C TYR A 133 -8.59 -10.90 -11.15
N VAL A 134 -8.36 -12.18 -11.50
CA VAL A 134 -7.29 -12.98 -10.89
C VAL A 134 -5.93 -12.32 -11.09
N ARG A 135 -5.61 -11.86 -12.32
CA ARG A 135 -4.35 -11.15 -12.60
C ARG A 135 -4.19 -9.86 -11.80
N GLU A 136 -5.27 -9.08 -11.62
CA GLU A 136 -5.22 -7.87 -10.77
C GLU A 136 -4.85 -8.23 -9.33
N GLN A 137 -5.43 -9.30 -8.79
CA GLN A 137 -5.15 -9.73 -7.41
C GLN A 137 -3.74 -10.29 -7.23
N TRP A 138 -3.20 -10.99 -8.23
CA TRP A 138 -1.80 -11.38 -8.26
C TRP A 138 -0.87 -10.17 -8.31
N ASN A 139 -1.20 -9.15 -9.11
CA ASN A 139 -0.41 -7.93 -9.18
C ASN A 139 -0.43 -7.15 -7.85
N ASP A 140 -1.59 -7.07 -7.19
CA ASP A 140 -1.68 -6.44 -5.87
C ASP A 140 -0.89 -7.21 -4.82
N TRP A 141 -0.96 -8.55 -4.82
CA TRP A 141 -0.13 -9.36 -3.93
C TRP A 141 1.37 -9.20 -4.20
N LEU A 142 1.79 -9.18 -5.48
CA LEU A 142 3.19 -8.94 -5.86
C LEU A 142 3.69 -7.58 -5.35
N ARG A 143 2.84 -6.55 -5.30
CA ARG A 143 3.20 -5.24 -4.73
C ARG A 143 3.46 -5.33 -3.23
N MET A 144 2.65 -6.09 -2.49
CA MET A 144 2.91 -6.37 -1.08
C MET A 144 4.19 -7.17 -0.88
N LEU A 145 4.43 -8.14 -1.77
CA LEU A 145 5.65 -8.92 -1.74
C LEU A 145 6.88 -8.03 -1.97
N THR A 146 6.81 -7.05 -2.88
CA THR A 146 7.88 -6.06 -3.07
C THR A 146 8.11 -5.23 -1.81
N LEU A 147 7.05 -4.72 -1.18
CA LEU A 147 7.16 -4.01 0.10
C LEU A 147 7.86 -4.89 1.14
N TRP A 148 7.39 -6.12 1.30
CA TRP A 148 7.97 -7.09 2.23
C TRP A 148 9.44 -7.40 1.92
N ALA A 149 9.77 -7.62 0.66
CA ALA A 149 11.12 -7.94 0.18
C ALA A 149 12.11 -6.79 0.36
N ILE A 150 11.63 -5.56 0.54
CA ILE A 150 12.48 -4.41 0.85
C ILE A 150 12.54 -4.21 2.37
N CYS A 151 11.40 -4.18 3.06
CA CYS A 151 11.35 -3.88 4.48
C CYS A 151 12.02 -4.96 5.34
N VAL A 152 11.75 -6.24 5.08
CA VAL A 152 12.23 -7.33 5.93
C VAL A 152 13.77 -7.44 5.90
N PRO A 153 14.44 -7.47 4.74
CA PRO A 153 15.91 -7.51 4.72
C PRO A 153 16.54 -6.29 5.39
N VAL A 154 16.02 -5.08 5.18
CA VAL A 154 16.56 -3.87 5.80
C VAL A 154 16.40 -3.90 7.32
N LEU A 155 15.23 -4.31 7.83
CA LEU A 155 14.99 -4.47 9.27
C LEU A 155 15.89 -5.55 9.87
N LEU A 156 16.10 -6.67 9.17
CA LEU A 156 16.99 -7.75 9.62
C LEU A 156 18.45 -7.30 9.65
N ILE A 157 18.93 -6.59 8.62
CA ILE A 157 20.28 -6.01 8.61
C ILE A 157 20.46 -5.07 9.79
N MET A 158 19.50 -4.14 9.99
CA MET A 158 19.55 -3.20 11.11
C MET A 158 19.61 -3.91 12.46
N LYS A 159 18.80 -4.97 12.65
CA LYS A 159 18.85 -5.83 13.84
C LYS A 159 20.23 -6.48 14.01
N THR A 160 20.79 -7.07 12.96
CA THR A 160 22.11 -7.75 13.03
C THR A 160 23.23 -6.80 13.42
N LEU A 161 23.17 -5.55 13.00
CA LEU A 161 24.20 -4.55 13.24
C LEU A 161 24.11 -3.88 14.63
N THR A 162 22.94 -3.89 15.27
CA THR A 162 22.72 -3.18 16.54
C THR A 162 22.53 -4.10 17.74
N THR A 163 21.48 -4.91 17.76
CA THR A 163 21.16 -5.79 18.91
C THR A 163 21.72 -7.21 18.76
N GLY A 164 22.13 -7.61 17.55
CA GLY A 164 22.60 -8.97 17.27
C GLY A 164 21.48 -10.02 17.35
N TRP A 165 21.85 -11.29 17.39
CA TRP A 165 20.91 -12.39 17.59
C TRP A 165 20.98 -12.84 19.06
N GLY A 166 20.41 -12.06 19.97
CA GLY A 166 20.19 -12.54 21.34
C GLY A 166 19.27 -13.77 21.35
N ASP A 167 19.28 -14.53 22.45
CA ASP A 167 18.49 -15.75 22.61
C ASP A 167 16.99 -15.46 22.48
N VAL A 168 16.45 -15.73 21.30
CA VAL A 168 15.02 -15.61 21.02
C VAL A 168 14.32 -16.82 21.62
N GLU A 169 13.71 -16.66 22.79
CA GLU A 169 12.81 -17.68 23.31
C GLU A 169 11.52 -17.71 22.49
N LEU A 170 11.45 -18.64 21.55
CA LEU A 170 10.27 -18.91 20.72
C LEU A 170 9.17 -19.59 21.55
N THR A 171 8.50 -18.80 22.39
CA THR A 171 7.32 -19.25 23.15
C THR A 171 6.05 -19.00 22.34
N PHE A 172 5.08 -19.94 22.33
CA PHE A 172 3.80 -19.78 21.63
C PHE A 172 3.03 -18.51 22.05
N ALA A 173 3.08 -18.15 23.34
CA ALA A 173 2.53 -16.90 23.86
C ALA A 173 3.27 -15.67 23.33
N GLY A 174 4.61 -15.67 23.30
CA GLY A 174 5.41 -14.59 22.68
C GLY A 174 5.17 -14.47 21.17
N ILE A 175 4.90 -15.60 20.50
CA ILE A 175 4.49 -15.64 19.10
C ILE A 175 3.11 -15.00 18.89
N LEU A 176 2.17 -15.10 19.82
CA LEU A 176 0.85 -14.48 19.67
C LEU A 176 0.79 -13.04 20.18
N ASN A 177 1.47 -12.74 21.29
CA ASN A 177 1.40 -11.45 21.97
C ASN A 177 2.48 -10.46 21.50
N GLY A 178 3.59 -10.95 20.91
CA GLY A 178 4.74 -10.12 20.56
C GLY A 178 5.73 -9.90 21.71
N ASP A 179 5.43 -10.44 22.89
CA ASP A 179 6.24 -10.32 24.09
C ASP A 179 7.54 -11.15 23.93
N GLY A 180 8.70 -10.51 24.02
CA GLY A 180 10.01 -11.16 23.88
C GLY A 180 10.79 -10.86 22.58
N PHE A 181 10.27 -9.98 21.72
CA PHE A 181 10.98 -9.56 20.50
C PHE A 181 11.24 -8.05 20.48
N ASP A 182 12.45 -7.67 20.05
CA ASP A 182 12.73 -6.28 19.68
C ASP A 182 11.70 -5.78 18.64
N HIS A 183 11.34 -4.50 18.71
CA HIS A 183 10.38 -3.87 17.81
C HIS A 183 10.67 -4.09 16.32
N LEU A 184 11.95 -4.20 15.95
CA LEU A 184 12.42 -4.50 14.60
C LEU A 184 11.97 -5.90 14.13
N PHE A 185 12.20 -6.90 14.96
CA PHE A 185 11.85 -8.29 14.64
C PHE A 185 10.33 -8.50 14.69
N SER A 186 9.66 -7.88 15.67
CA SER A 186 8.20 -7.90 15.75
C SER A 186 7.55 -7.33 14.49
N THR A 187 8.05 -6.19 13.98
CA THR A 187 7.53 -5.58 12.75
C THR A 187 7.78 -6.44 11.52
N ALA A 188 8.99 -7.01 11.36
CA ALA A 188 9.27 -7.92 10.25
C ALA A 188 8.36 -9.16 10.27
N ARG A 189 8.05 -9.67 11.46
CA ARG A 189 7.15 -10.81 11.66
C ARG A 189 5.69 -10.47 11.34
N ILE A 190 5.20 -9.33 11.82
CA ILE A 190 3.86 -8.81 11.50
C ILE A 190 3.71 -8.64 9.99
N LEU A 191 4.68 -8.00 9.32
CA LEU A 191 4.67 -7.85 7.86
C LEU A 191 4.57 -9.20 7.14
N THR A 192 5.30 -10.20 7.61
CA THR A 192 5.27 -11.57 7.05
C THR A 192 3.89 -12.21 7.22
N ILE A 193 3.29 -12.09 8.40
CA ILE A 193 1.93 -12.59 8.66
C ILE A 193 0.91 -11.87 7.78
N VAL A 194 0.99 -10.55 7.67
CA VAL A 194 0.08 -9.75 6.83
C VAL A 194 0.19 -10.18 5.37
N VAL A 195 1.39 -10.34 4.83
CA VAL A 195 1.60 -10.81 3.44
C VAL A 195 1.02 -12.22 3.24
N ALA A 196 1.19 -13.12 4.21
CA ALA A 196 0.63 -14.46 4.16
C ALA A 196 -0.91 -14.45 4.21
N ILE A 197 -1.51 -13.67 5.10
CA ILE A 197 -2.96 -13.49 5.16
C ILE A 197 -3.49 -12.90 3.85
N TRP A 198 -2.79 -11.91 3.30
CA TRP A 198 -3.20 -11.25 2.06
C TRP A 198 -3.02 -12.14 0.82
N PHE A 199 -2.06 -13.07 0.84
CA PHE A 199 -1.93 -14.12 -0.17
C PHE A 199 -3.18 -15.02 -0.21
N VAL A 200 -3.66 -15.43 0.97
CA VAL A 200 -4.85 -16.27 1.08
C VAL A 200 -6.11 -15.51 0.68
N ALA A 201 -6.28 -14.30 1.22
CA ALA A 201 -7.45 -13.45 0.95
C ALA A 201 -7.49 -12.92 -0.50
N GLY A 202 -6.34 -12.80 -1.16
CA GLY A 202 -6.22 -12.27 -2.51
C GLY A 202 -6.10 -13.38 -3.56
N PRO A 203 -4.88 -13.73 -4.02
CA PRO A 203 -4.66 -14.72 -5.07
C PRO A 203 -5.40 -16.04 -4.89
N VAL A 204 -5.34 -16.65 -3.69
CA VAL A 204 -5.94 -17.97 -3.44
C VAL A 204 -7.46 -17.89 -3.52
N TYR A 205 -8.07 -16.91 -2.86
CA TYR A 205 -9.52 -16.66 -2.94
C TYR A 205 -9.98 -16.37 -4.38
N ALA A 206 -9.24 -15.53 -5.12
CA ALA A 206 -9.59 -15.14 -6.48
C ALA A 206 -9.56 -16.34 -7.44
N VAL A 207 -8.57 -17.22 -7.31
CA VAL A 207 -8.47 -18.44 -8.12
C VAL A 207 -9.60 -19.42 -7.79
N LEU A 208 -9.89 -19.62 -6.50
CA LEU A 208 -10.88 -20.60 -6.04
C LEU A 208 -12.33 -20.18 -6.34
N PHE A 209 -12.68 -18.91 -6.14
CA PHE A 209 -14.08 -18.47 -6.14
C PHE A 209 -14.46 -17.52 -7.27
N ARG A 210 -13.49 -16.91 -7.97
CA ARG A 210 -13.73 -15.81 -8.92
C ARG A 210 -13.12 -16.06 -10.31
N SER A 211 -12.61 -17.25 -10.59
CA SER A 211 -11.92 -17.58 -11.85
C SER A 211 -12.86 -17.77 -13.05
N ALA A 212 -14.15 -18.04 -12.82
CA ALA A 212 -15.13 -18.23 -13.89
C ALA A 212 -15.48 -16.90 -14.59
N PRO A 213 -15.39 -16.81 -15.93
CA PRO A 213 -15.72 -15.59 -16.66
C PRO A 213 -17.24 -15.34 -16.66
N GLU A 214 -17.62 -14.07 -16.47
CA GLU A 214 -19.00 -13.54 -16.53
C GLU A 214 -19.76 -13.96 -17.82
N GLN A 215 -19.03 -14.31 -18.88
CA GLN A 215 -19.59 -14.85 -20.12
C GLN A 215 -20.31 -16.20 -19.95
N ARG A 216 -19.98 -17.03 -18.94
CA ARG A 216 -20.72 -18.27 -18.66
C ARG A 216 -22.14 -17.96 -18.19
N GLU A 217 -22.28 -17.05 -17.23
CA GLU A 217 -23.59 -16.62 -16.73
C GLU A 217 -24.43 -15.98 -17.83
N GLN A 218 -23.83 -15.12 -18.66
CA GLN A 218 -24.52 -14.51 -19.80
C GLN A 218 -24.92 -15.55 -20.85
N ARG A 219 -24.08 -16.56 -21.11
CA ARG A 219 -24.37 -17.66 -22.05
C ARG A 219 -25.49 -18.54 -21.53
N GLU A 220 -25.49 -18.90 -20.25
CA GLU A 220 -26.56 -19.66 -19.60
C GLU A 220 -27.88 -18.88 -19.62
N GLN A 221 -27.86 -17.58 -19.32
CA GLN A 221 -29.05 -16.73 -19.41
C GLN A 221 -29.60 -16.64 -20.84
N ARG A 222 -28.71 -16.55 -21.83
CA ARG A 222 -29.09 -16.50 -23.25
C ARG A 222 -29.69 -17.83 -23.71
N GLU A 223 -29.07 -18.95 -23.35
CA GLU A 223 -29.58 -20.31 -23.62
C GLU A 223 -30.94 -20.55 -22.94
N GLN A 224 -31.12 -20.09 -21.69
CA GLN A 224 -32.40 -20.17 -20.99
C GLN A 224 -33.48 -19.32 -21.69
N ARG A 225 -33.13 -18.12 -22.15
CA ARG A 225 -34.05 -17.23 -22.86
C ARG A 225 -34.50 -17.84 -24.18
N GLU A 226 -33.56 -18.38 -24.96
CA GLU A 226 -33.83 -19.08 -26.22
C GLU A 226 -34.71 -20.32 -26.00
N GLN A 227 -34.47 -21.11 -24.95
CA GLN A 227 -35.31 -22.25 -24.60
C GLN A 227 -36.73 -21.83 -24.19
N ARG A 228 -36.87 -20.72 -23.48
CA ARG A 228 -38.16 -20.16 -23.07
C ARG A 228 -38.97 -19.73 -24.29
N GLU A 229 -38.34 -18.99 -25.20
CA GLU A 229 -38.94 -18.56 -26.47
C GLU A 229 -39.35 -19.77 -27.33
N GLN A 230 -38.53 -20.82 -27.39
CA GLN A 230 -38.88 -22.05 -28.11
C GLN A 230 -40.05 -22.81 -27.46
N ARG A 231 -40.15 -22.83 -26.13
CA ARG A 231 -41.30 -23.42 -25.43
C ARG A 231 -42.59 -22.67 -25.75
N GLU A 232 -42.57 -21.34 -25.66
CA GLU A 232 -43.72 -20.50 -25.98
C GLU A 232 -44.18 -20.68 -27.43
N GLN A 233 -43.24 -20.78 -28.38
CA GLN A 233 -43.58 -21.08 -29.78
C GLN A 233 -44.16 -22.48 -30.00
N ARG A 234 -43.74 -23.48 -29.22
CA ARG A 234 -44.29 -24.84 -29.29
C ARG A 234 -45.70 -24.91 -28.71
N GLU A 235 -45.98 -24.14 -27.66
CA GLU A 235 -47.31 -24.04 -27.06
C GLU A 235 -48.29 -23.33 -28.01
N GLN A 236 -47.87 -22.27 -28.70
CA GLN A 236 -48.71 -21.58 -29.70
C GLN A 236 -49.03 -22.40 -30.95
N ARG A 237 -48.30 -23.50 -31.21
CA ARG A 237 -48.52 -24.39 -32.37
C ARG A 237 -49.42 -25.59 -32.05
N ARG A 238 -49.76 -25.82 -30.78
CA ARG A 238 -50.68 -26.89 -30.35
C ARG A 238 -52.08 -26.36 -30.17
#